data_AF-A0A381VYS3-F1
#
_entry.id   AF-A0A381VYS3-F1
#
_cell.length_a   1.000
_cell.length_b   1.000
_cell.length_c   1.000
_cell.angle_alpha   90.00
_cell.angle_beta   90.00
_cell.angle_gamma   90.00
#
_symmetry.space_group_name_H-M   'P 1'
#
loop_
_entity.id
_entity.type
_entity.pdbx_description
1 polymer ?
#
loop_
_entity_poly.entity_id
_entity_poly.type
_entity_poly.pdbx_seq_one_letter_code
_entity_poly.pdbx_strand_id
1 'polypeptide(L)'
;VQRTASSKPSTITEHYRGSEIVDELEIPEKFPKTINDLLLTTHSHVISFAIIFIILGGLTYFSSILKGRVKTFLMIEPMISSCVTFGSIWGIRFISPIFGIIAMVSGILIYVSFYVIVIALLAESIPKK
;
A
#
# COMPACT_ATOMS: atom_id res chain seq x y z
N VAL A 1 -23.06 -2.36 -12.20
CA VAL A 1 -22.79 -2.38 -10.75
C VAL A 1 -21.64 -1.43 -10.46
N GLN A 2 -21.90 -0.38 -9.70
CA GLN A 2 -20.97 0.73 -9.43
C GLN A 2 -19.88 0.26 -8.47
N ARG A 3 -18.66 -0.02 -8.96
CA ARG A 3 -17.51 -0.54 -8.19
C ARG A 3 -16.68 0.57 -7.52
N THR A 4 -17.29 1.69 -7.14
CA THR A 4 -16.60 2.71 -6.36
C THR A 4 -16.73 2.38 -4.88
N ALA A 5 -15.89 1.44 -4.41
CA ALA A 5 -15.73 1.19 -2.99
C ALA A 5 -15.31 2.51 -2.32
N SER A 6 -16.13 2.98 -1.38
CA SER A 6 -15.75 4.08 -0.51
C SER A 6 -14.48 3.66 0.26
N SER A 7 -13.39 4.40 0.12
CA SER A 7 -12.10 4.13 0.81
C SER A 7 -12.18 4.46 2.31
N LYS A 8 -13.27 4.08 2.98
CA LYS A 8 -13.46 4.23 4.42
C LYS A 8 -12.75 3.08 5.13
N PRO A 9 -12.11 3.32 6.30
CA PRO A 9 -11.47 2.27 7.08
C PRO A 9 -12.38 1.07 7.38
N SER A 10 -13.67 1.32 7.61
CA SER A 10 -14.68 0.28 7.83
C SER A 10 -14.86 -0.65 6.63
N THR A 11 -14.86 -0.11 5.41
CA THR A 11 -14.97 -0.88 4.16
C THR A 11 -13.72 -1.73 3.88
N ILE A 12 -12.54 -1.26 4.29
CA ILE A 12 -11.30 -2.04 4.22
C ILE A 12 -11.39 -3.23 5.17
N THR A 13 -11.80 -3.00 6.43
CA THR A 13 -11.98 -4.07 7.42
C THR A 13 -13.01 -5.10 6.95
N GLU A 14 -14.16 -4.67 6.47
CA GLU A 14 -15.24 -5.52 5.94
C GLU A 14 -14.78 -6.38 4.75
N HIS A 15 -13.94 -5.82 3.87
CA HIS A 15 -13.37 -6.56 2.74
C HIS A 15 -12.42 -7.69 3.16
N TYR A 16 -11.77 -7.61 4.33
CA TYR A 16 -10.85 -8.64 4.81
C TYR A 16 -11.44 -9.57 5.88
N ARG A 17 -12.34 -9.08 6.75
CA ARG A 17 -12.98 -9.86 7.83
C ARG A 17 -14.36 -10.40 7.45
N GLY A 18 -14.95 -9.94 6.34
CA GLY A 18 -16.34 -10.20 5.98
C GLY A 18 -17.28 -9.19 6.63
N SER A 19 -18.51 -9.10 6.11
CA SER A 19 -19.59 -8.27 6.68
C SER A 19 -20.08 -8.85 8.01
N GLU A 20 -20.38 -7.98 8.99
CA GLU A 20 -21.07 -8.39 10.22
C GLU A 20 -22.47 -8.90 9.86
N ILE A 21 -22.75 -10.15 10.18
CA ILE A 21 -24.07 -10.77 10.06
C ILE A 21 -24.95 -10.24 11.21
N VAL A 22 -25.94 -9.43 10.86
CA VAL A 22 -26.90 -8.84 11.82
C VAL A 22 -28.03 -9.82 12.15
N ASP A 23 -28.28 -10.80 11.27
CA ASP A 23 -29.29 -11.85 11.42
C ASP A 23 -28.73 -13.22 10.99
N GLU A 24 -29.07 -14.30 11.70
CA GLU A 24 -28.52 -15.66 11.51
C GLU A 24 -28.88 -16.27 10.13
N LEU A 25 -29.84 -15.65 9.42
CA LEU A 25 -30.34 -16.04 8.10
C LEU A 25 -29.84 -15.14 6.96
N GLU A 26 -29.07 -14.08 7.24
CA GLU A 26 -28.50 -13.21 6.19
C GLU A 26 -27.21 -13.81 5.62
N ILE A 27 -27.19 -14.04 4.31
CA ILE A 27 -25.97 -14.41 3.59
C ILE A 27 -25.05 -13.17 3.58
N PRO A 28 -23.81 -13.27 4.10
CA PRO A 28 -22.89 -12.13 4.11
C PRO A 28 -22.63 -11.63 2.67
N GLU A 29 -22.78 -10.32 2.43
CA GLU A 29 -22.46 -9.72 1.12
C GLU A 29 -20.98 -9.92 0.74
N LYS A 30 -20.10 -10.05 1.74
CA LYS A 30 -18.68 -10.38 1.55
C LYS A 30 -18.24 -11.45 2.53
N PHE A 31 -17.80 -12.57 2.00
CA PHE A 31 -17.14 -13.60 2.77
C PHE A 31 -15.75 -13.15 3.23
N PRO A 32 -15.31 -13.55 4.43
CA PRO A 32 -13.93 -13.32 4.88
C PRO A 32 -12.96 -13.90 3.85
N LYS A 33 -11.93 -13.13 3.49
CA LYS A 33 -10.90 -13.65 2.58
C LYS A 33 -10.19 -14.86 3.21
N THR A 34 -9.97 -15.88 2.39
CA THR A 34 -9.25 -17.09 2.79
C THR A 34 -7.78 -16.76 3.03
N ILE A 35 -7.11 -17.51 3.91
CA ILE A 35 -5.66 -17.37 4.15
C ILE A 35 -4.87 -17.52 2.84
N ASN A 36 -5.29 -18.42 1.95
CA ASN A 36 -4.69 -18.58 0.62
C ASN A 36 -4.76 -17.30 -0.22
N ASP A 37 -5.87 -16.57 -0.17
CA ASP A 37 -6.03 -15.32 -0.92
C ASP A 37 -5.19 -14.18 -0.33
N LEU A 38 -5.07 -14.12 1.00
CA LEU A 38 -4.16 -13.17 1.65
C LEU A 38 -2.71 -13.49 1.30
N LEU A 39 -2.32 -14.75 1.37
CA LEU A 39 -0.96 -15.19 1.07
C LEU A 39 -0.59 -14.91 -0.38
N LEU A 40 -1.47 -15.25 -1.33
CA LEU A 40 -1.25 -14.98 -2.75
C LEU A 40 -1.13 -13.47 -3.00
N THR A 41 -2.02 -12.68 -2.41
CA THR A 41 -1.97 -11.21 -2.52
C THR A 41 -0.64 -10.67 -2.00
N THR A 42 -0.23 -11.07 -0.79
CA THR A 42 1.04 -10.63 -0.20
C THR A 42 2.23 -11.09 -1.03
N HIS A 43 2.30 -12.35 -1.45
CA HIS A 43 3.41 -12.87 -2.24
C HIS A 43 3.59 -12.09 -3.55
N SER A 44 2.52 -11.96 -4.33
CA SER A 44 2.58 -11.28 -5.63
C SER A 44 2.90 -9.80 -5.50
N HIS A 45 2.26 -9.09 -4.57
CA HIS A 45 2.44 -7.65 -4.47
C HIS A 45 3.75 -7.27 -3.78
N VAL A 46 4.19 -7.98 -2.73
CA VAL A 46 5.48 -7.70 -2.07
C VAL A 46 6.63 -7.84 -3.06
N ILE A 47 6.61 -8.87 -3.91
CA ILE A 47 7.66 -9.07 -4.93
C ILE A 47 7.63 -7.93 -5.96
N SER A 48 6.45 -7.60 -6.51
CA SER A 48 6.34 -6.51 -7.48
C SER A 48 6.78 -5.16 -6.92
N PHE A 49 6.32 -4.81 -5.71
CA PHE A 49 6.72 -3.56 -5.05
C PHE A 49 8.20 -3.52 -4.70
N ALA A 50 8.79 -4.63 -4.26
CA ALA A 50 10.23 -4.70 -3.99
C ALA A 50 11.04 -4.41 -5.25
N ILE A 51 10.69 -5.00 -6.38
CA ILE A 51 11.37 -4.75 -7.67
C ILE A 51 11.22 -3.27 -8.07
N ILE A 52 9.99 -2.73 -8.01
CA ILE A 52 9.70 -1.34 -8.39
C ILE A 52 10.50 -0.35 -7.52
N PHE A 53 10.51 -0.54 -6.19
CA PHE A 53 11.20 0.38 -5.29
C PHE A 53 12.71 0.24 -5.31
N ILE A 54 13.26 -0.94 -5.59
CA ILE A 54 14.71 -1.08 -5.83
C ILE A 54 15.11 -0.30 -7.08
N ILE A 55 14.36 -0.43 -8.17
CA ILE A 55 14.64 0.30 -9.42
C ILE A 55 14.48 1.82 -9.20
N LEU A 56 13.37 2.27 -8.62
CA LEU A 56 13.13 3.69 -8.31
C LEU A 56 14.17 4.26 -7.35
N GLY A 57 14.56 3.49 -6.32
CA GLY A 57 15.60 3.87 -5.39
C GLY A 57 16.94 4.03 -6.09
N GLY A 58 17.31 3.08 -6.97
CA GLY A 58 18.50 3.16 -7.81
C GLY A 58 18.49 4.39 -8.73
N LEU A 59 17.38 4.66 -9.42
CA LEU A 59 17.24 5.86 -10.26
C LEU A 59 17.37 7.15 -9.44
N THR A 60 16.71 7.19 -8.28
CA THR A 60 16.80 8.32 -7.34
C THR A 60 18.22 8.53 -6.83
N TYR A 61 18.99 7.44 -6.66
CA TYR A 61 20.39 7.48 -6.26
C TYR A 61 21.27 8.20 -7.29
N PHE A 62 21.01 8.03 -8.59
CA PHE A 62 21.73 8.76 -9.63
C PHE A 62 21.19 10.17 -9.90
N SER A 63 19.96 10.45 -9.46
CA SER A 63 19.37 11.78 -9.61
C SER A 63 20.07 12.83 -8.74
N SER A 64 20.27 14.00 -9.32
CA SER A 64 20.91 15.18 -8.73
C SER A 64 19.90 16.19 -8.15
N ILE A 65 18.60 16.07 -8.48
CA ILE A 65 17.54 16.93 -7.93
C ILE A 65 17.33 16.67 -6.43
N LEU A 66 17.29 15.39 -6.03
CA LEU A 66 17.10 15.01 -4.63
C LEU A 66 18.46 14.95 -3.93
N LYS A 67 18.64 15.72 -2.84
CA LYS A 67 19.92 15.83 -2.12
C LYS A 67 19.79 15.53 -0.63
N GLY A 68 20.88 15.05 -0.05
CA GLY A 68 21.03 14.86 1.39
C GLY A 68 20.06 13.85 2.00
N ARG A 69 19.59 14.13 3.23
CA ARG A 69 18.78 13.20 4.04
C ARG A 69 17.41 12.91 3.43
N VAL A 70 16.84 13.84 2.66
CA VAL A 70 15.53 13.67 2.00
C VAL A 70 15.58 12.60 0.92
N LYS A 71 16.71 12.53 0.18
CA LYS A 71 16.94 11.50 -0.84
C LYS A 71 16.92 10.11 -0.23
N THR A 72 17.73 9.89 0.81
CA THR A 72 17.82 8.59 1.48
C THR A 72 16.49 8.22 2.15
N PHE A 73 15.77 9.19 2.73
CA PHE A 73 14.45 8.97 3.29
C PHE A 73 13.46 8.49 2.21
N LEU A 74 13.33 9.21 1.10
CA LEU A 74 12.43 8.82 0.01
C LEU A 74 12.77 7.47 -0.63
N MET A 75 14.05 7.06 -0.62
CA MET A 75 14.45 5.74 -1.12
C MET A 75 13.98 4.60 -0.21
N ILE A 76 14.04 4.79 1.12
CA ILE A 76 13.79 3.73 2.11
C ILE A 76 12.31 3.70 2.54
N GLU A 77 11.68 4.86 2.67
CA GLU A 77 10.32 5.04 3.15
C GLU A 77 9.28 4.14 2.43
N PRO A 78 9.19 4.12 1.08
CA PRO A 78 8.14 3.35 0.41
C PRO A 78 8.31 1.83 0.58
N MET A 79 9.55 1.36 0.81
CA MET A 79 9.82 -0.04 1.14
C MET A 79 9.29 -0.39 2.53
N ILE A 80 9.57 0.45 3.54
CA ILE A 80 9.08 0.24 4.91
C ILE A 80 7.54 0.31 4.94
N SER A 81 6.97 1.32 4.31
CA SER A 81 5.51 1.52 4.27
C SER A 81 4.81 0.37 3.55
N SER A 82 5.44 -0.26 2.56
CA SER A 82 4.92 -1.48 1.92
C SER A 82 4.87 -2.66 2.88
N CYS A 83 5.94 -2.91 3.63
CA CYS A 83 5.96 -3.94 4.67
C CYS A 83 4.87 -3.71 5.72
N VAL A 84 4.68 -2.46 6.16
CA VAL A 84 3.62 -2.09 7.11
C VAL A 84 2.23 -2.30 6.51
N THR A 85 2.02 -1.97 5.23
CA THR A 85 0.72 -2.16 4.56
C THR A 85 0.35 -3.63 4.50
N PHE A 86 1.26 -4.48 4.04
CA PHE A 86 0.99 -5.92 3.99
C PHE A 86 0.87 -6.53 5.39
N GLY A 87 1.74 -6.16 6.34
CA GLY A 87 1.62 -6.60 7.73
C GLY A 87 0.27 -6.20 8.35
N SER A 88 -0.23 -5.01 8.02
CA SER A 88 -1.52 -4.52 8.50
C SER A 88 -2.70 -5.31 7.92
N ILE A 89 -2.63 -5.74 6.65
CA ILE A 89 -3.65 -6.62 6.06
C ILE A 89 -3.79 -7.93 6.86
N TRP A 90 -2.66 -8.51 7.29
CA TRP A 90 -2.66 -9.69 8.17
C TRP A 90 -3.18 -9.34 9.57
N GLY A 91 -2.80 -8.19 10.13
CA GLY A 91 -3.30 -7.69 11.41
C GLY A 91 -4.80 -7.44 11.44
N ILE A 92 -5.40 -6.99 10.33
CA ILE A 92 -6.86 -6.82 10.19
C ILE A 92 -7.56 -8.16 10.39
N ARG A 93 -6.98 -9.25 9.88
CA ARG A 93 -7.57 -10.58 9.96
C ARG A 93 -7.40 -11.22 11.35
N PHE A 94 -6.19 -11.15 11.92
CA PHE A 94 -5.84 -11.93 13.11
C PHE A 94 -5.84 -11.16 14.43
N ILE A 95 -5.78 -9.83 14.40
CA ILE A 95 -5.59 -9.02 15.61
C ILE A 95 -6.79 -8.10 15.83
N SER A 96 -6.96 -7.06 15.02
CA SER A 96 -7.94 -6.00 15.29
C SER A 96 -8.33 -5.23 14.03
N PRO A 97 -9.58 -4.72 13.92
CA PRO A 97 -9.98 -3.88 12.79
C PRO A 97 -9.22 -2.54 12.72
N ILE A 98 -8.54 -2.14 13.81
CA ILE A 98 -7.70 -0.93 13.85
C ILE A 98 -6.57 -0.96 12.81
N PHE A 99 -6.09 -2.14 12.44
CA PHE A 99 -5.07 -2.29 11.40
C PHE A 99 -5.56 -1.81 10.02
N GLY A 100 -6.87 -1.64 9.82
CA GLY A 100 -7.42 -1.03 8.60
C GLY A 100 -6.99 0.42 8.42
N ILE A 101 -6.91 1.19 9.52
CA ILE A 101 -6.41 2.57 9.50
C ILE A 101 -4.91 2.58 9.24
N ILE A 102 -4.16 1.66 9.86
CA ILE A 102 -2.72 1.55 9.67
C ILE A 102 -2.41 1.24 8.20
N ALA A 103 -3.11 0.27 7.59
CA ALA A 103 -2.99 -0.06 6.18
C ALA A 103 -3.31 1.13 5.25
N MET A 104 -4.32 1.93 5.60
CA MET A 104 -4.70 3.10 4.82
C MET A 104 -3.62 4.19 4.89
N VAL A 105 -3.11 4.50 6.08
CA VAL A 105 -2.06 5.51 6.27
C VAL A 105 -0.77 5.09 5.58
N SER A 106 -0.34 3.84 5.75
CA SER A 106 0.86 3.33 5.09
C SER A 106 0.70 3.30 3.56
N GLY A 107 -0.49 2.97 3.07
CA GLY A 107 -0.81 3.04 1.64
C GLY A 107 -0.68 4.46 1.08
N ILE A 108 -1.23 5.46 1.77
CA ILE A 108 -1.11 6.88 1.38
C ILE A 108 0.36 7.30 1.34
N LEU A 109 1.14 6.91 2.35
CA LEU A 109 2.58 7.19 2.41
C LEU A 109 3.34 6.65 1.19
N ILE A 110 3.07 5.40 0.80
CA ILE A 110 3.65 4.80 -0.42
C ILE A 110 3.35 5.65 -1.66
N TYR A 111 2.08 6.05 -1.85
CA TYR A 111 1.68 6.84 -3.01
C TYR A 111 2.34 8.22 -3.02
N VAL A 112 2.36 8.92 -1.89
CA VAL A 112 2.98 10.24 -1.76
C VAL A 112 4.46 10.15 -2.11
N SER A 113 5.20 9.20 -1.53
CA SER A 113 6.61 9.01 -1.82
C SER A 113 6.88 8.65 -3.28
N PHE A 114 6.06 7.76 -3.85
CA PHE A 114 6.15 7.40 -5.26
C PHE A 114 5.96 8.63 -6.17
N TYR A 115 4.95 9.45 -5.94
CA TYR A 115 4.71 10.65 -6.75
C TYR A 115 5.84 11.67 -6.63
N VAL A 116 6.35 11.90 -5.42
CA VAL A 116 7.48 12.82 -5.22
C VAL A 116 8.72 12.35 -5.98
N ILE A 117 9.05 11.06 -5.91
CA ILE A 117 10.19 10.48 -6.64
C ILE A 117 9.99 10.63 -8.15
N VAL A 118 8.82 10.25 -8.67
CA VAL A 118 8.53 10.32 -10.11
C VAL A 118 8.61 11.76 -10.61
N ILE A 119 8.01 12.72 -9.90
CA ILE A 119 8.06 14.13 -10.29
C ILE A 119 9.51 14.65 -10.28
N ALA A 120 10.30 14.28 -9.27
CA ALA A 120 11.71 14.67 -9.21
C ALA A 120 12.51 14.10 -10.39
N LEU A 121 12.33 12.82 -10.71
CA LEU A 121 13.01 12.19 -11.85
C LEU A 121 12.57 12.78 -13.19
N LEU A 122 11.26 13.05 -13.37
CA LEU A 122 10.75 13.69 -14.58
C LEU A 122 11.28 15.11 -14.73
N ALA A 123 11.31 15.90 -13.66
CA ALA A 123 11.86 17.24 -13.67
C ALA A 123 13.36 17.25 -14.01
N GLU A 124 14.09 16.20 -13.63
CA GLU A 124 15.51 16.04 -13.98
C GLU A 124 15.70 15.65 -15.45
N SER A 125 14.79 14.83 -15.99
CA SER A 125 14.84 14.41 -17.39
C SER A 125 14.51 15.52 -18.39
N ILE A 126 13.87 16.62 -17.97
CA ILE A 126 13.56 17.74 -18.86
C ILE A 126 14.86 18.52 -19.13
N PRO A 127 15.33 18.60 -20.39
CA PRO A 127 16.56 19.29 -20.72
C PRO A 127 16.42 20.79 -20.38
N LYS A 128 17.32 21.29 -19.53
CA LYS A 128 17.46 22.73 -19.31
C LYS A 128 18.09 23.33 -20.58
N LYS A 129 17.33 24.17 -21.27
CA LYS A 129 17.88 25.04 -22.33
C LYS A 129 18.87 26.03 -21.75
#